data_AF-A0A0Q4B5N8-F1
#
_entry.id   AF-A0A0Q4B5N8-F1
#
_cell.length_a   1.000
_cell.length_b   1.000
_cell.length_c   1.000
_cell.angle_alpha   90.00
_cell.angle_beta   90.00
_cell.angle_gamma   90.00
#
_symmetry.space_group_name_H-M   'P 1'
#
loop_
_entity.id
_entity.type
_entity.pdbx_description
1 polymer ?
#
loop_
_entity_poly.entity_id
_entity_poly.type
_entity_poly.pdbx_seq_one_letter_code
_entity_poly.pdbx_strand_id
1 'polypeptide(L)'
;MPENVTAFYGPVLEWVREYAQAPAPHTQVTIDLAYFNTATSKVLLEFFGAMQDMADAGHDVGIRWYYNQNDLDMRDAAEDYAILLSTPVEVLPKDDEGTMKG
;
A
#
# COMPACT_ATOMS: atom_id res chain seq x y z
N MET A 1 -2.09 -21.32 -4.87
CA MET A 1 -0.73 -20.79 -5.09
C MET A 1 -0.18 -20.31 -3.74
N PRO A 2 0.45 -21.18 -2.92
CA PRO A 2 0.76 -20.84 -1.52
C PRO A 2 2.24 -20.51 -1.24
N GLU A 3 3.22 -21.07 -1.96
CA GLU A 3 4.64 -20.87 -1.60
C GLU A 3 5.27 -19.58 -2.18
N ASN A 4 4.75 -19.06 -3.29
CA ASN A 4 5.35 -17.91 -3.97
C ASN A 4 5.02 -16.55 -3.31
N VAL A 5 3.93 -16.45 -2.57
CA VAL A 5 3.48 -15.15 -2.01
C VAL A 5 4.39 -14.71 -0.87
N THR A 6 4.68 -15.59 0.08
CA THR A 6 5.59 -15.29 1.20
C THR A 6 7.02 -15.07 0.72
N ALA A 7 7.50 -15.85 -0.26
CA ALA A 7 8.83 -15.66 -0.84
C ALA A 7 8.98 -14.30 -1.54
N PHE A 8 7.92 -13.83 -2.20
CA PHE A 8 7.94 -12.54 -2.90
C PHE A 8 7.79 -11.35 -1.95
N TYR A 9 6.82 -11.40 -1.03
CA TYR A 9 6.50 -10.26 -0.16
C TYR A 9 7.28 -10.23 1.16
N GLY A 10 7.86 -11.35 1.59
CA GLY A 10 8.67 -11.41 2.82
C GLY A 10 9.77 -10.35 2.87
N PRO A 11 10.61 -10.21 1.83
CA PRO A 11 11.63 -9.15 1.78
C PRO A 11 11.05 -7.73 1.84
N VAL A 12 9.87 -7.49 1.24
CA VAL A 12 9.20 -6.18 1.27
C VAL A 12 8.71 -5.86 2.67
N LEU A 13 8.08 -6.81 3.35
CA LEU A 13 7.60 -6.63 4.72
C LEU A 13 8.77 -6.40 5.69
N GLU A 14 9.87 -7.13 5.53
CA GLU A 14 11.05 -6.93 6.37
C GLU A 14 11.66 -5.54 6.17
N TRP A 15 11.79 -5.10 4.91
CA TRP A 15 12.27 -3.75 4.60
C TRP A 15 11.40 -2.66 5.24
N VAL A 16 10.07 -2.83 5.25
CA VAL A 16 9.15 -1.90 5.90
C VAL A 16 9.36 -1.86 7.41
N ARG A 17 9.49 -3.02 8.05
CA ARG A 17 9.71 -3.11 9.50
C ARG A 17 11.03 -2.47 9.90
N GLU A 18 12.08 -2.66 9.11
CA GLU A 18 13.38 -2.02 9.33
C GLU A 18 13.28 -0.50 9.17
N TYR A 19 12.64 -0.03 8.09
CA TYR A 19 12.41 1.40 7.86
C TYR A 19 11.63 2.06 9.01
N ALA A 20 10.60 1.37 9.53
CA ALA A 20 9.74 1.88 10.59
C ALA A 20 10.44 2.10 11.94
N GLN A 21 11.65 1.56 12.15
CA GLN A 21 12.44 1.83 13.38
C GLN A 21 12.96 3.26 13.45
N ALA A 22 13.19 3.90 12.30
CA ALA A 22 13.70 5.26 12.20
C ALA A 22 13.25 5.89 10.87
N PRO A 23 11.95 6.12 10.67
CA PRO A 23 11.43 6.60 9.40
C PRO A 23 11.87 8.04 9.12
N ALA A 24 11.83 8.43 7.85
CA ALA A 24 12.01 9.82 7.48
C ALA A 24 10.92 10.71 8.12
N PRO A 25 11.17 12.02 8.30
CA PRO A 25 10.17 12.94 8.85
C PRO A 25 8.83 12.93 8.11
N HIS A 26 8.85 12.67 6.80
CA HIS A 26 7.68 12.49 5.95
C HIS A 26 7.86 11.22 5.12
N THR A 27 6.87 10.33 5.17
CA THR A 27 6.84 9.06 4.43
C THR A 27 5.64 9.03 3.50
N GLN A 28 5.89 9.06 2.18
CA GLN A 28 4.85 8.83 1.17
C GLN A 28 5.05 7.44 0.57
N VAL A 29 4.09 6.55 0.80
CA VAL A 29 4.02 5.25 0.15
C VAL A 29 3.22 5.39 -1.14
N THR A 30 3.72 4.77 -2.21
CA THR A 30 2.98 4.62 -3.47
C THR A 30 2.73 3.15 -3.75
N ILE A 31 1.46 2.79 -3.88
CA ILE A 31 1.00 1.45 -4.24
C ILE A 31 0.56 1.49 -5.70
N ASP A 32 1.23 0.67 -6.50
CA ASP A 32 0.87 0.42 -7.88
C ASP A 32 0.95 -1.10 -8.10
N LEU A 33 -0.21 -1.75 -8.17
CA LEU A 33 -0.33 -3.18 -8.35
C LEU A 33 -0.93 -3.51 -9.70
N ALA A 34 -0.26 -4.39 -10.46
CA ALA A 34 -0.81 -4.95 -11.68
C ALA A 34 -1.85 -6.04 -11.44
N TYR A 35 -1.89 -6.61 -10.22
CA TYR A 35 -2.80 -7.70 -9.87
C TYR A 35 -3.01 -7.76 -8.35
N PHE A 36 -4.26 -7.93 -7.94
CA PHE A 36 -4.67 -8.03 -6.54
C PHE A 36 -5.51 -9.29 -6.33
N ASN A 37 -5.21 -10.04 -5.26
CA ASN A 37 -5.99 -11.20 -4.84
C ASN A 37 -5.94 -11.34 -3.32
N THR A 38 -6.68 -12.31 -2.78
CA THR A 38 -6.76 -12.57 -1.33
C THR A 38 -5.40 -12.76 -0.65
N ALA A 39 -4.41 -13.30 -1.34
CA ALA A 39 -3.08 -13.49 -0.76
C ALA A 39 -2.31 -12.17 -0.67
N THR A 40 -2.41 -11.32 -1.70
CA THR A 40 -1.90 -9.94 -1.68
C THR A 40 -2.59 -9.11 -0.59
N SER A 41 -3.92 -9.26 -0.41
CA SER A 41 -4.67 -8.52 0.62
C SER A 41 -4.13 -8.76 2.03
N LYS A 42 -3.73 -10.00 2.36
CA LYS A 42 -3.16 -10.34 3.69
C LYS A 42 -1.83 -9.65 3.92
N VAL A 43 -0.97 -9.63 2.91
CA VAL A 43 0.33 -8.95 2.98
C VAL A 43 0.13 -7.44 3.13
N LEU A 44 -0.79 -6.85 2.36
CA LEU A 44 -1.06 -5.42 2.44
C LEU A 44 -1.62 -5.02 3.81
N LEU A 45 -2.45 -5.85 4.43
CA LEU A 45 -2.90 -5.59 5.81
C LEU A 45 -1.74 -5.51 6.79
N GLU A 46 -0.74 -6.40 6.65
CA GLU A 46 0.46 -6.36 7.49
C GLU A 46 1.33 -5.14 7.20
N PHE A 47 1.51 -4.80 5.92
CA PHE A 47 2.18 -3.58 5.47
C PHE A 47 1.51 -2.32 6.06
N PHE A 48 0.19 -2.23 5.96
CA PHE A 48 -0.59 -1.09 6.46
C PHE A 48 -0.59 -1.02 7.99
N GLY A 49 -0.48 -2.16 8.69
CA GLY A 49 -0.25 -2.18 10.13
C GLY A 49 1.00 -1.37 10.50
N ALA A 50 2.13 -1.64 9.83
CA ALA A 50 3.36 -0.90 10.08
C ALA A 50 3.25 0.61 9.74
N MET A 51 2.49 0.97 8.71
CA MET A 51 2.25 2.39 8.38
C MET A 51 1.42 3.09 9.45
N GLN A 52 0.40 2.43 9.97
CA GLN A 52 -0.43 2.96 11.06
C GLN A 52 0.38 3.07 12.35
N ASP A 53 1.20 2.08 12.70
CA ASP A 53 2.06 2.15 13.89
C ASP A 53 3.01 3.36 13.84
N MET A 54 3.56 3.68 12.66
CA MET A 54 4.37 4.90 12.47
C MET A 54 3.53 6.17 12.62
N ALA A 55 2.33 6.20 12.04
CA ALA A 55 1.43 7.35 12.15
C ALA A 55 0.99 7.59 13.60
N ASP A 56 0.66 6.53 14.34
CA ASP A 56 0.27 6.55 15.75
C ASP A 56 1.44 6.99 16.66
N ALA A 57 2.67 6.68 16.27
CA ALA A 57 3.88 7.20 16.91
C ALA A 57 4.16 8.70 16.60
N GLY A 58 3.33 9.33 15.76
CA GLY A 58 3.39 10.76 15.44
C GLY A 58 4.21 11.11 14.20
N HIS A 59 4.59 10.12 13.37
CA HIS A 59 5.25 10.38 12.11
C HIS A 59 4.25 10.79 11.03
N ASP A 60 4.69 11.66 10.10
CA ASP A 60 3.88 12.03 8.94
C ASP A 60 3.99 10.92 7.87
N VAL A 61 2.89 10.18 7.69
CA VAL A 61 2.78 9.04 6.79
C VAL A 61 1.55 9.22 5.90
N GLY A 62 1.72 9.04 4.59
CA GLY A 62 0.63 9.05 3.61
C GLY A 62 0.76 7.92 2.61
N ILE A 63 -0.37 7.50 2.03
CA ILE A 63 -0.46 6.44 1.03
C ILE A 63 -1.12 7.00 -0.23
N ARG A 64 -0.53 6.72 -1.40
CA ARG A 64 -1.13 6.93 -2.72
C ARG A 64 -1.34 5.58 -3.37
N TRP A 65 -2.57 5.25 -3.72
CA TRP A 65 -2.92 4.01 -4.39
C TRP A 65 -3.34 4.30 -5.82
N TYR A 66 -2.54 3.82 -6.78
CA TYR A 66 -2.83 3.93 -8.20
C TYR A 66 -3.56 2.69 -8.73
N TYR A 67 -4.62 2.91 -9.48
CA TYR A 67 -5.39 1.85 -10.14
C TYR A 67 -5.55 2.14 -11.64
N ASN A 68 -5.70 1.09 -12.46
CA ASN A 68 -6.05 1.26 -13.86
C ASN A 68 -7.53 1.69 -13.94
N GLN A 69 -7.88 2.71 -14.72
CA GLN A 69 -9.26 3.21 -14.84
C GLN A 69 -10.28 2.12 -15.25
N ASN A 70 -9.83 1.07 -15.93
CA ASN A 70 -10.66 -0.07 -16.35
C ASN A 70 -10.72 -1.20 -15.30
N ASP A 71 -9.96 -1.12 -14.22
CA ASP A 71 -9.91 -2.10 -13.12
C ASP A 71 -10.67 -1.54 -11.91
N LEU A 72 -11.99 -1.68 -11.95
CA LEU A 72 -12.88 -1.21 -10.89
C LEU A 72 -12.72 -2.02 -9.60
N ASP A 73 -12.40 -3.31 -9.70
CA ASP A 73 -12.19 -4.16 -8.52
C ASP A 73 -10.97 -3.70 -7.71
N MET A 74 -9.89 -3.30 -8.37
CA MET A 74 -8.71 -2.71 -7.72
C MET A 74 -9.04 -1.37 -7.04
N ARG A 75 -9.87 -0.55 -7.69
CA ARG A 75 -10.32 0.73 -7.13
C ARG A 75 -11.15 0.52 -5.87
N ASP A 76 -12.15 -0.34 -5.93
CA ASP A 76 -13.06 -0.62 -4.83
C ASP A 76 -12.27 -1.17 -3.62
N ALA A 77 -11.30 -2.06 -3.87
CA ALA A 77 -10.39 -2.54 -2.83
C ALA A 77 -9.57 -1.39 -2.18
N ALA A 78 -9.05 -0.47 -2.98
CA ALA A 78 -8.30 0.69 -2.47
C ALA A 78 -9.19 1.63 -1.63
N GLU A 79 -10.44 1.86 -2.07
CA GLU A 79 -11.43 2.64 -1.33
C GLU A 79 -11.81 1.97 0.00
N ASP A 80 -11.98 0.64 0.01
CA ASP A 80 -12.22 -0.13 1.23
C ASP A 80 -11.07 0.02 2.23
N TYR A 81 -9.81 -0.08 1.79
CA TYR A 81 -8.67 0.17 2.66
C TYR A 81 -8.61 1.61 3.16
N ALA A 82 -8.91 2.59 2.31
CA ALA A 82 -8.92 4.00 2.70
C ALA A 82 -9.93 4.29 3.84
N ILE A 83 -11.04 3.55 3.90
CA ILE A 83 -12.03 3.67 4.99
C ILE A 83 -11.53 3.00 6.29
N LEU A 84 -10.77 1.92 6.17
CA LEU A 84 -10.30 1.13 7.32
C LEU A 84 -9.08 1.74 8.01
N LEU A 85 -8.24 2.47 7.27
CA LEU A 85 -6.97 2.99 7.77
C LEU A 85 -7.14 4.39 8.37
N SER A 86 -6.45 4.63 9.49
CA SER A 86 -6.33 5.97 10.08
C SER A 86 -5.36 6.88 9.31
N THR A 87 -4.40 6.27 8.60
CA THR A 87 -3.44 6.96 7.74
C THR A 87 -4.13 7.53 6.49
N PRO A 88 -3.83 8.77 6.05
CA PRO A 88 -4.36 9.32 4.81
C PRO A 88 -4.06 8.43 3.59
N VAL A 89 -5.10 8.08 2.84
CA VAL A 89 -5.00 7.32 1.58
C VAL A 89 -5.63 8.11 0.45
N GLU A 90 -4.83 8.40 -0.58
CA GLU A 90 -5.28 8.98 -1.84
C GLU A 90 -5.45 7.88 -2.89
N VAL A 91 -6.67 7.68 -3.39
CA VAL A 91 -6.95 6.71 -4.47
C VAL A 91 -6.96 7.45 -5.81
N LEU A 92 -6.01 7.12 -6.68
CA LEU A 92 -5.70 7.87 -7.90
C LEU A 92 -5.79 6.98 -9.15
N PRO A 93 -6.49 7.38 -10.21
CA PRO A 93 -6.41 6.67 -11.49
C PRO A 93 -5.03 6.88 -12.12
N LYS A 94 -4.49 5.84 -12.75
CA LYS A 94 -3.37 5.99 -13.69
C LYS A 94 -3.82 6.77 -14.93
N ASP A 95 -2.86 7.44 -15.56
CA ASP A 95 -3.12 8.09 -16.84
C ASP A 95 -3.32 7.07 -17.98
N ASP A 96 -3.69 7.57 -19.16
CA ASP A 96 -4.02 6.75 -20.33
C ASP A 96 -2.82 5.92 -20.85
N GLU A 97 -1.58 6.26 -20.45
CA GLU A 97 -0.36 5.51 -20.78
C GLU A 97 0.01 4.49 -19.68
N GLY A 98 -0.78 4.42 -18.60
CA GLY A 98 -0.52 3.56 -17.45
C GLY A 98 0.54 4.11 -16.51
N THR A 99 0.94 5.38 -16.68
CA THR A 99 1.90 6.07 -15.81
C THR A 99 1.19 6.75 -14.63
N MET A 100 1.94 6.85 -13.52
CA MET A 100 1.54 7.62 -12.35
C MET A 100 1.79 9.10 -12.65
N LYS A 101 0.74 9.93 -12.65
CA LYS A 101 0.93 11.38 -12.61
C LYS A 101 1.39 11.78 -11.20
N GLY A 102 2.55 12.45 -11.14
CA GLY A 102 3.24 12.85 -9.90
C GLY A 102 2.49 13.90 -9.08
#